data_AF-A0A8I1N3D7-F1
#
_entry.id   AF-A0A8I1N3D7-F1
#
_cell.length_a   1.000
_cell.length_b   1.000
_cell.length_c   1.000
_cell.angle_alpha   90.00
_cell.angle_beta   90.00
_cell.angle_gamma   90.00
#
_symmetry.space_group_name_H-M   'P 1'
#
loop_
_entity.id
_entity.type
_entity.pdbx_description
1 polymer ?
#
loop_
_entity_poly.entity_id
_entity_poly.type
_entity_poly.pdbx_seq_one_letter_code
_entity_poly.pdbx_strand_id
1 'polypeptide(L)'
;MPETLHRHDISDKHWELLEPHLPGRAGVWGGVAQDNRQFINAVFWILRTGAPWRDLPASYGGWKNTHRRFCRWRDQGIWESLLEKLIVEPDY
;
A
#
# COMPACT_ATOMS: atom_id res chain seq x y z
N MET A 1 19.32 -3.08 -5.33
CA MET A 1 19.31 -1.94 -4.39
C MET A 1 18.93 -2.49 -3.03
N PRO A 2 19.68 -2.25 -1.95
CA PRO A 2 19.38 -2.87 -0.66
C PRO A 2 18.00 -2.41 -0.19
N GLU A 3 17.15 -3.37 0.17
CA GLU A 3 15.81 -3.11 0.69
C GLU A 3 15.92 -2.32 1.99
N THR A 4 15.47 -1.06 1.97
CA THR A 4 15.32 -0.27 3.19
C THR A 4 14.03 -0.73 3.87
N LEU A 5 14.13 -1.84 4.60
CA LEU A 5 13.05 -2.32 5.46
C LEU A 5 12.85 -1.32 6.60
N HIS A 6 11.77 -0.54 6.53
CA HIS A 6 11.39 0.35 7.62
C HIS A 6 10.63 -0.46 8.69
N ARG A 7 10.70 -0.02 9.95
CA ARG A 7 9.95 -0.63 11.08
C ARG A 7 8.45 -0.83 10.80
N HIS A 8 7.86 0.00 9.95
CA HIS A 8 6.44 -0.02 9.62
C HIS A 8 6.14 -0.71 8.29
N ASP A 9 7.11 -1.37 7.67
CA ASP A 9 6.85 -2.12 6.46
C ASP A 9 6.15 -3.44 6.79
N ILE A 10 5.30 -3.90 5.87
CA ILE A 10 4.71 -5.23 5.99
C ILE A 10 5.75 -6.30 5.67
N SER A 11 5.69 -7.40 6.43
CA SER A 11 6.49 -8.59 6.13
C SER A 11 6.13 -9.16 4.76
N ASP A 12 7.07 -9.86 4.12
CA ASP A 12 6.84 -10.53 2.84
C ASP A 12 5.61 -11.45 2.86
N LYS A 13 5.39 -12.21 3.95
CA LYS A 13 4.21 -13.08 4.11
C LYS A 13 2.88 -12.33 3.95
N HIS A 14 2.71 -11.21 4.65
CA HIS A 14 1.52 -10.37 4.52
C HIS A 14 1.43 -9.71 3.14
N TRP A 15 2.56 -9.38 2.53
CA TRP A 15 2.58 -8.84 1.17
C TRP A 15 2.09 -9.87 0.14
N GLU A 16 2.53 -11.12 0.23
CA GLU A 16 2.11 -12.21 -0.66
C GLU A 16 0.60 -12.46 -0.62
N LEU A 17 -0.04 -12.28 0.54
CA LEU A 17 -1.49 -12.36 0.69
C LEU A 17 -2.21 -11.16 0.05
N LEU A 18 -1.61 -9.97 0.14
CA LEU A 18 -2.24 -8.72 -0.27
C LEU A 18 -2.04 -8.42 -1.76
N GLU A 19 -0.88 -8.74 -2.32
CA GLU A 19 -0.48 -8.48 -3.71
C GLU A 19 -1.51 -8.97 -4.76
N PRO A 20 -2.09 -10.18 -4.64
CA PRO A 20 -3.10 -10.65 -5.58
C PRO A 20 -4.38 -9.81 -5.57
N HIS A 21 -4.65 -9.03 -4.55
CA HIS A 21 -5.88 -8.26 -4.48
C HIS A 21 -5.71 -6.82 -4.97
N LEU A 22 -4.47 -6.40 -5.24
CA LEU A 22 -4.18 -5.04 -5.65
C LEU A 22 -4.37 -4.79 -7.16
N PRO A 23 -4.94 -3.64 -7.54
CA PRO A 23 -4.95 -3.19 -8.92
C PRO A 23 -3.58 -2.63 -9.34
N GLY A 24 -3.24 -2.79 -10.63
CA GLY A 24 -1.97 -2.32 -11.20
C GLY A 24 -0.81 -3.30 -10.99
N ARG A 25 -1.02 -4.58 -11.30
CA ARG A 25 0.05 -5.59 -11.30
C ARG A 25 1.01 -5.38 -12.48
N ALA A 26 2.21 -5.95 -12.38
CA ALA A 26 3.16 -6.00 -13.49
C ALA A 26 2.48 -6.56 -14.76
N GLY A 27 2.52 -5.80 -15.86
CA GLY A 27 1.85 -6.15 -17.12
C GLY A 27 0.47 -5.51 -17.33
N VAL A 28 -0.08 -4.80 -16.34
CA VAL A 28 -1.31 -4.01 -16.48
C VAL A 28 -0.96 -2.53 -16.60
N TRP A 29 -1.58 -1.80 -17.53
CA TRP A 29 -1.38 -0.35 -17.67
C TRP A 29 -1.77 0.37 -16.38
N GLY A 30 -0.79 0.87 -15.62
CA GLY A 30 -1.05 1.61 -14.38
C GLY A 30 -0.03 1.51 -13.24
N GLY A 31 0.99 0.66 -13.31
CA GLY A 31 2.07 0.66 -12.31
C GLY A 31 2.80 -0.68 -12.20
N VAL A 32 4.11 -0.63 -11.96
CA VAL A 32 4.94 -1.81 -11.73
C VAL A 32 4.70 -2.31 -10.29
N ALA A 33 4.68 -3.63 -10.06
CA ALA A 33 4.39 -4.23 -8.73
C ALA A 33 5.26 -3.67 -7.57
N GLN A 34 6.49 -3.23 -7.86
CA GLN A 34 7.37 -2.58 -6.88
C GLN A 34 6.82 -1.25 -6.35
N ASP A 35 6.09 -0.49 -7.18
CA ASP A 35 5.38 0.75 -6.77
C ASP A 35 4.24 0.40 -5.80
N ASN A 36 3.55 -0.72 -5.99
CA ASN A 36 2.42 -1.10 -5.14
C ASN A 36 2.85 -1.42 -3.72
N ARG A 37 3.95 -2.17 -3.53
CA ARG A 37 4.44 -2.50 -2.19
C ARG A 37 4.87 -1.27 -1.43
N GLN A 38 5.63 -0.40 -2.09
CA GLN A 38 6.06 0.87 -1.51
C GLN A 38 4.86 1.76 -1.16
N PHE A 39 3.86 1.84 -2.06
CA PHE A 39 2.63 2.57 -1.83
C PHE A 39 1.84 2.04 -0.62
N ILE A 40 1.66 0.72 -0.52
CA ILE A 40 0.96 0.10 0.61
C ILE A 40 1.72 0.34 1.92
N ASN A 41 3.04 0.20 1.92
CA ASN A 41 3.86 0.52 3.10
C ASN A 41 3.72 1.99 3.50
N ALA A 42 3.69 2.91 2.53
CA ALA A 42 3.47 4.33 2.78
C ALA A 42 2.11 4.60 3.45
N VAL A 43 1.05 3.97 2.94
CA VAL A 43 -0.30 4.06 3.52
C VAL A 43 -0.31 3.50 4.93
N PHE A 44 0.27 2.31 5.16
CA PHE A 44 0.33 1.74 6.50
C PHE A 44 1.17 2.55 7.48
N TRP A 45 2.24 3.21 7.02
CA TRP A 45 3.00 4.12 7.86
C TRP A 45 2.11 5.27 8.36
N ILE A 46 1.33 5.89 7.47
CA ILE A 46 0.39 6.96 7.83
C ILE A 46 -0.70 6.44 8.79
N LEU A 47 -1.30 5.29 8.50
CA LEU A 47 -2.36 4.73 9.33
C LEU A 47 -1.87 4.32 10.73
N ARG A 48 -0.63 3.82 10.86
CA ARG A 48 -0.06 3.43 12.17
C ARG A 48 0.41 4.61 13.00
N THR A 49 0.90 5.67 12.35
CA THR A 49 1.45 6.85 13.05
C THR A 49 0.41 7.93 13.28
N GLY A 50 -0.66 7.98 12.48
CA GLY A 50 -1.62 9.08 12.45
C GLY A 50 -1.01 10.39 11.93
N ALA A 51 0.20 10.36 11.38
CA ALA A 51 0.90 11.55 10.93
C ALA A 51 0.20 12.19 9.71
N PRO A 52 0.28 13.52 9.56
CA PRO A 52 -0.15 14.19 8.34
C PRO A 52 0.56 13.62 7.10
N TRP A 53 -0.14 13.52 5.97
CA TRP A 53 0.45 13.04 4.70
C TRP A 53 1.73 13.78 4.30
N ARG A 54 1.84 15.07 4.64
CA ARG A 54 3.02 15.90 4.32
C ARG A 54 4.29 15.44 5.04
N ASP A 55 4.14 14.70 6.13
CA ASP A 55 5.23 14.21 6.96
C ASP A 55 5.65 12.78 6.57
N LEU A 56 5.06 12.22 5.50
CA LEU A 56 5.46 10.94 4.96
C LEU A 56 6.97 10.96 4.63
N PRO A 57 7.76 10.00 5.15
CA PRO A 57 9.17 9.90 4.84
C PRO A 57 9.42 9.78 3.32
N ALA A 58 10.40 10.51 2.81
CA ALA A 58 10.74 10.50 1.39
C ALA A 58 11.17 9.11 0.87
N SER A 59 11.59 8.21 1.76
CA SER A 59 11.91 6.81 1.45
C SER A 59 10.70 6.00 0.96
N TYR A 60 9.47 6.45 1.26
CA TYR A 60 8.23 5.90 0.74
C TYR A 60 7.77 6.54 -0.58
N GLY A 61 8.52 7.49 -1.11
CA GLY A 61 8.18 8.25 -2.31
C GLY A 61 7.51 9.59 -2.01
N GLY A 62 6.97 10.22 -3.06
CA GLY A 62 6.41 11.56 -2.97
C GLY A 62 5.02 11.59 -2.35
N TRP A 63 4.86 12.22 -1.18
CA TRP A 63 3.59 12.28 -0.45
C TRP A 63 2.38 12.71 -1.29
N LYS A 64 2.56 13.64 -2.23
CA LYS A 64 1.48 14.12 -3.12
C LYS A 64 0.93 13.00 -4.00
N ASN A 65 1.81 12.16 -4.54
CA ASN A 65 1.45 11.05 -5.40
C ASN A 65 0.80 9.93 -4.59
N THR A 66 1.37 9.61 -3.42
CA THR A 66 0.80 8.66 -2.48
C THR A 66 -0.61 9.07 -2.06
N HIS A 67 -0.79 10.32 -1.61
CA HIS A 67 -2.11 10.82 -1.20
C HIS A 67 -3.11 10.84 -2.36
N ARG A 68 -2.71 11.29 -3.56
CA ARG A 68 -3.59 11.27 -4.74
C ARG A 68 -4.01 9.85 -5.10
N ARG A 69 -3.09 8.89 -5.07
CA ARG A 69 -3.36 7.49 -5.35
C ARG A 69 -4.28 6.88 -4.29
N PHE A 70 -4.06 7.19 -3.01
CA PHE A 70 -4.92 6.79 -1.90
C PHE A 70 -6.36 7.28 -2.10
N CYS A 71 -6.55 8.57 -2.39
CA CYS A 71 -7.88 9.13 -2.67
C CYS A 71 -8.53 8.48 -3.88
N ARG A 72 -7.77 8.25 -4.97
CA ARG A 72 -8.28 7.54 -6.15
C ARG A 72 -8.77 6.14 -5.80
N TRP A 73 -8.05 5.39 -4.98
CA TRP A 73 -8.47 4.05 -4.55
C TRP A 73 -9.72 4.08 -3.67
N ARG A 74 -9.83 5.06 -2.77
CA ARG A 74 -11.04 5.30 -1.98
C ARG A 74 -12.24 5.62 -2.88
N ASP A 75 -12.08 6.56 -3.80
CA ASP A 75 -13.18 7.00 -4.66
C ASP A 75 -13.64 5.89 -5.63
N GLN A 76 -12.77 4.89 -5.87
CA GLN A 76 -13.07 3.71 -6.68
C GLN A 76 -13.58 2.50 -5.88
N GLY A 77 -13.73 2.60 -4.56
CA GLY A 77 -14.15 1.48 -3.71
C GLY A 77 -13.11 0.37 -3.56
N ILE A 78 -11.84 0.63 -3.89
CA ILE A 78 -10.78 -0.39 -3.90
C ILE A 78 -10.41 -0.80 -2.48
N TRP A 79 -10.40 0.15 -1.52
CA TRP A 79 -10.07 -0.15 -0.14
C TRP A 79 -11.11 -1.06 0.52
N GLU A 80 -12.38 -0.81 0.22
CA GLU A 80 -13.52 -1.61 0.66
C GLU A 80 -13.44 -3.02 0.07
N SER A 81 -13.22 -3.14 -1.25
CA SER A 81 -13.06 -4.45 -1.90
C SER A 81 -11.83 -5.21 -1.40
N LEU A 82 -10.75 -4.50 -1.05
CA LEU A 82 -9.55 -5.11 -0.47
C LEU A 82 -9.83 -5.62 0.94
N LEU A 83 -10.52 -4.82 1.77
CA LEU A 83 -10.89 -5.19 3.13
C LEU A 83 -11.84 -6.39 3.14
N GLU A 84 -12.86 -6.41 2.29
CA GLU A 84 -13.80 -7.54 2.14
C GLU A 84 -13.06 -8.84 1.81
N LYS A 85 -12.08 -8.79 0.90
CA LYS A 85 -11.29 -9.98 0.52
C LYS A 85 -10.37 -10.47 1.64
N LEU A 86 -9.82 -9.55 2.44
CA LEU A 86 -8.91 -9.89 3.54
C LEU A 86 -9.65 -10.33 4.81
N ILE A 87 -10.89 -9.91 5.04
CA ILE A 87 -11.72 -10.34 6.18
C ILE A 87 -12.11 -11.83 6.08
N VAL A 88 -12.07 -12.42 4.88
CA VAL A 88 -12.51 -13.81 4.64
C VAL A 88 -11.47 -14.85 5.10
N GLU A 89 -10.24 -14.46 5.41
CA GLU A 89 -9.25 -15.31 6.09
C GLU A 89 -9.10 -14.90 7.57
N PRO A 90 -9.92 -15.45 8.47
CA PRO A 90 -9.76 -15.26 9.90
C PRO A 90 -8.58 -16.10 10.40
N ASP A 91 -7.39 -15.52 10.35
CA ASP A 91 -6.19 -16.08 11.00
C ASP A 91 -6.12 -15.67 12.49
N TYR A 92 -7.26 -15.70 13.20
CA TYR A 92 -7.30 -15.59 14.67
C TYR A 92 -8.52 -16.29 15.29
#